data_AF-A0A2I0A585-F1
#
_entry.id   AF-A0A2I0A585-F1
#
_cell.length_a   1.000
_cell.length_b   1.000
_cell.length_c   1.000
_cell.angle_alpha   90.00
_cell.angle_beta   90.00
_cell.angle_gamma   90.00
#
_symmetry.space_group_name_H-M   'P 1'
#
loop_
_entity.id
_entity.type
_entity.pdbx_description
1 polymer ?
#
loop_
_entity_poly.entity_id
_entity_poly.type
_entity_poly.pdbx_seq_one_letter_code
_entity_poly.pdbx_strand_id
1 'polypeptide(L)'
;MNAFPFPLHTAPKFLQSLNPNPSSSPHRSLFAAVGFASTSSGDAGLRFREKLLFLERDLGVDSSRVLSLNPDLRSAPLSSLRSVSSLLASFGLLPSDSARLLSLHPCLLTADPETSILPVFRFLLQQVGIPFADLRLSASRCPRLLLSSVPDLLLPSFTYLRRLGFVGAHRITARTTVLLISDAEQTFIPKLDFLQSLGFSYRETVKMILRSPSLLTYSIDKNFRPKVEFLIAEMGREILEMKEFPQYFAFSLEGRIKPRHKMLVERGFDASSLSLKEMLRVSDGEFQERLLDMRLRSIDPRL
;
A
#
# COMPACT_ATOMS: atom_id res chain seq x y z
N MET A 1 -39.39 19.15 -11.03
CA MET A 1 -40.01 17.88 -11.45
C MET A 1 -38.87 16.96 -11.89
N ASN A 2 -38.44 15.90 -11.21
CA ASN A 2 -38.93 15.16 -10.05
C ASN A 2 -37.73 14.81 -9.17
N ALA A 3 -37.84 15.11 -7.88
CA ALA A 3 -36.98 14.61 -6.81
C ALA A 3 -37.86 13.76 -5.91
N PHE A 4 -37.44 12.55 -5.52
CA PHE A 4 -37.98 11.77 -4.39
C PHE A 4 -37.09 10.53 -4.13
N PRO A 5 -37.08 9.94 -2.91
CA PRO A 5 -35.95 10.10 -1.99
C PRO A 5 -35.41 8.77 -1.39
N PHE A 6 -34.32 8.86 -0.63
CA PHE A 6 -33.81 7.81 0.27
C PHE A 6 -34.68 7.65 1.53
N PRO A 7 -34.77 6.45 2.13
CA PRO A 7 -35.15 6.28 3.53
C PRO A 7 -33.95 5.98 4.46
N LEU A 8 -33.96 6.65 5.61
CA LEU A 8 -33.12 6.44 6.79
C LEU A 8 -33.85 5.58 7.85
N HIS A 9 -33.04 4.89 8.68
CA HIS A 9 -33.34 4.28 10.00
C HIS A 9 -34.25 3.03 10.03
N THR A 10 -33.85 1.94 10.69
CA THR A 10 -33.82 1.86 12.16
C THR A 10 -33.04 0.62 12.65
N ALA A 11 -32.35 0.74 13.78
CA ALA A 11 -31.76 -0.36 14.55
C ALA A 11 -32.64 -0.68 15.77
N PRO A 12 -32.64 -1.92 16.29
CA PRO A 12 -33.13 -2.17 17.65
C PRO A 12 -32.00 -2.62 18.60
N LYS A 13 -31.95 -1.97 19.77
CA LYS A 13 -31.41 -2.50 21.03
C LYS A 13 -32.53 -2.38 22.06
N PHE A 14 -32.84 -3.45 22.81
CA PHE A 14 -32.65 -3.49 24.27
C PHE A 14 -33.07 -4.85 24.87
N LEU A 15 -32.48 -5.07 26.05
CA LEU A 15 -32.34 -6.26 26.88
C LEU A 15 -33.54 -6.59 27.78
N GLN A 16 -33.43 -7.77 28.43
CA GLN A 16 -34.01 -8.19 29.72
C GLN A 16 -35.50 -8.58 29.68
N SER A 17 -35.98 -9.62 30.35
CA SER A 17 -35.49 -10.44 31.46
C SER A 17 -36.35 -11.71 31.52
N LEU A 18 -35.89 -12.77 32.21
CA LEU A 18 -36.63 -13.47 33.27
C LEU A 18 -35.94 -14.81 33.57
N ASN A 19 -35.32 -14.87 34.74
CA ASN A 19 -35.14 -16.09 35.50
C ASN A 19 -35.32 -15.70 36.98
N PRO A 20 -36.09 -16.47 37.76
CA PRO A 20 -35.46 -17.09 38.93
C PRO A 20 -35.93 -18.53 39.23
N ASN A 21 -34.96 -19.35 39.68
CA ASN A 21 -35.06 -20.69 40.31
C ASN A 21 -35.85 -20.67 41.66
N PRO A 22 -35.89 -21.74 42.53
CA PRO A 22 -35.50 -23.17 42.43
C PRO A 22 -36.56 -24.16 43.02
N SER A 23 -36.36 -25.48 42.88
CA SER A 23 -36.29 -26.46 44.01
C SER A 23 -36.56 -27.93 43.62
N SER A 24 -35.92 -28.82 44.38
CA SER A 24 -36.07 -30.29 44.52
C SER A 24 -35.09 -31.20 43.76
N SER A 25 -34.15 -31.76 44.54
CA SER A 25 -33.38 -32.99 44.33
C SER A 25 -33.95 -34.07 45.29
N PRO A 26 -33.45 -35.32 45.38
CA PRO A 26 -32.54 -36.08 44.50
C PRO A 26 -33.05 -37.51 44.18
N HIS A 27 -32.58 -38.14 43.11
CA HIS A 27 -32.48 -39.61 43.07
C HIS A 27 -31.11 -40.04 42.52
N ARG A 28 -30.38 -40.75 43.39
CA ARG A 28 -29.12 -41.47 43.13
C ARG A 28 -29.40 -42.77 42.38
N SER A 29 -28.60 -43.06 41.36
CA SER A 29 -27.99 -44.36 41.00
C SER A 29 -27.45 -44.24 39.56
N LEU A 30 -26.43 -44.94 39.07
CA LEU A 30 -25.26 -45.65 39.58
C LEU A 30 -24.35 -45.77 38.33
N PHE A 31 -23.04 -45.59 38.49
CA PHE A 31 -21.94 -46.06 37.64
C PHE A 31 -22.19 -46.42 36.16
N ALA A 32 -21.56 -45.64 35.26
CA ALA A 32 -20.82 -46.19 34.12
C ALA A 32 -19.68 -45.24 33.77
N ALA A 33 -18.47 -45.60 34.21
CA ALA A 33 -17.24 -44.94 33.79
C ALA A 33 -16.94 -45.34 32.34
N VAL A 34 -16.98 -44.39 31.42
CA VAL A 34 -16.45 -44.55 30.06
C VAL A 34 -15.51 -43.38 29.79
N GLY A 35 -14.22 -43.71 29.86
CA GLY A 35 -13.05 -42.99 29.38
C GLY A 35 -13.14 -41.49 29.14
N PHE A 36 -12.79 -40.69 30.14
CA PHE A 36 -12.12 -39.43 29.87
C PHE A 36 -10.72 -39.76 29.33
N ALA A 37 -10.54 -39.64 28.01
CA ALA A 37 -9.21 -39.51 27.45
C ALA A 37 -8.60 -38.22 28.00
N SER A 38 -7.68 -38.34 28.95
CA SER A 38 -6.82 -37.24 29.37
C SER A 38 -5.84 -36.95 28.23
N THR A 39 -6.22 -36.07 27.31
CA THR A 39 -5.21 -35.41 26.47
C THR A 39 -4.36 -34.54 27.40
N SER A 40 -3.13 -34.99 27.64
CA SER A 40 -2.17 -34.41 28.57
C SER A 40 -1.94 -32.92 28.31
N SER A 41 -2.18 -32.08 29.34
CA SER A 41 -1.80 -30.67 29.33
C SER A 41 -0.27 -30.44 29.35
N GLY A 42 0.52 -31.51 29.51
CA GLY A 42 1.98 -31.45 29.60
C GLY A 42 2.68 -31.02 28.30
N ASP A 43 2.14 -31.39 27.13
CA ASP A 43 2.80 -31.12 25.85
C ASP A 43 2.47 -29.74 25.27
N ALA A 44 1.47 -29.04 25.82
CA ALA A 44 1.06 -27.73 25.30
C ALA A 44 2.20 -26.71 25.38
N GLY A 45 2.97 -26.70 26.47
CA GLY A 45 4.15 -25.84 26.63
C GLY A 45 5.27 -26.18 25.66
N LEU A 46 5.51 -27.47 25.40
CA LEU A 46 6.52 -27.94 24.45
C LEU A 46 6.14 -27.56 23.01
N ARG A 47 4.89 -27.77 22.60
CA ARG A 47 4.37 -27.38 21.27
C ARG A 47 4.41 -25.87 21.07
N PHE A 48 4.11 -25.10 22.11
CA PHE A 48 4.23 -23.65 22.05
C PHE A 48 5.69 -23.23 21.90
N ARG A 49 6.62 -23.82 22.67
CA ARG A 49 8.06 -23.57 22.54
C ARG A 49 8.60 -23.93 21.15
N GLU A 50 8.17 -25.06 20.57
CA GLU A 50 8.52 -25.45 19.21
C GLU A 50 8.09 -24.39 18.18
N LYS A 51 6.87 -23.85 18.33
CA LYS A 51 6.39 -22.76 17.47
C LYS A 51 7.24 -21.50 17.58
N LEU A 52 7.67 -21.12 18.78
CA LEU A 52 8.57 -19.98 18.98
C LEU A 52 9.92 -20.21 18.29
N LEU A 53 10.49 -21.41 18.45
CA LEU A 53 11.75 -21.77 17.78
C LEU A 53 11.61 -21.72 16.26
N PHE A 54 10.49 -22.16 15.70
CA PHE A 54 10.23 -22.07 14.26
C PHE A 54 10.15 -20.60 13.78
N LEU A 55 9.45 -19.73 14.53
CA LEU A 55 9.39 -18.31 14.21
C LEU A 55 10.78 -17.67 14.20
N GLU A 56 11.60 -17.97 15.20
CA GLU A 56 12.91 -17.33 15.37
C GLU A 56 13.99 -17.92 14.44
N ARG A 57 14.08 -19.26 14.36
CA ARG A 57 15.17 -19.95 13.65
C ARG A 57 14.89 -20.15 12.18
N ASP A 58 13.66 -20.57 11.83
CA ASP A 58 13.31 -20.91 10.45
C ASP A 58 12.76 -19.70 9.69
N LEU A 59 11.92 -18.88 10.33
CA LEU A 59 11.32 -17.70 9.70
C LEU A 59 12.14 -16.42 9.91
N GLY A 60 13.06 -16.37 10.88
CA GLY A 60 13.85 -15.19 11.18
C GLY A 60 13.01 -14.02 11.73
N VAL A 61 11.94 -14.32 12.45
CA VAL A 61 10.96 -13.35 12.96
C VAL A 61 11.02 -13.30 14.47
N ASP A 62 10.98 -12.09 15.04
CA ASP A 62 10.90 -11.90 16.49
C ASP A 62 9.55 -12.40 17.03
N SER A 63 9.59 -13.51 17.76
CA SER A 63 8.41 -14.20 18.27
C SER A 63 7.59 -13.32 19.23
N SER A 64 8.26 -12.53 20.07
CA SER A 64 7.62 -11.64 21.04
C SER A 64 6.84 -10.51 20.36
N ARG A 65 7.44 -9.91 19.34
CA ARG A 65 6.84 -8.84 18.54
C ARG A 65 5.61 -9.35 17.80
N VAL A 66 5.72 -10.48 17.08
CA VAL A 66 4.57 -10.98 16.31
C VAL A 66 3.42 -11.47 17.18
N LEU A 67 3.70 -12.04 18.36
CA LEU A 67 2.66 -12.40 19.33
C LEU A 67 1.96 -11.20 19.95
N SER A 68 2.67 -10.07 20.11
CA SER A 68 2.06 -8.83 20.59
C SER A 68 1.13 -8.20 19.55
N LEU A 69 1.51 -8.29 18.28
CA LEU A 69 0.77 -7.72 17.15
C LEU A 69 -0.35 -8.64 16.63
N ASN A 70 -0.25 -9.96 16.86
CA ASN A 70 -1.26 -10.94 16.50
C ASN A 70 -1.42 -12.00 17.61
N PRO A 71 -2.30 -11.76 18.60
CA PRO A 71 -2.51 -12.69 19.71
C PRO A 71 -3.03 -14.07 19.30
N ASP A 72 -3.74 -14.17 18.17
CA ASP A 72 -4.32 -15.43 17.66
C ASP A 72 -3.25 -16.45 17.25
N LEU A 73 -2.01 -16.00 17.07
CA LEU A 73 -0.87 -16.87 16.83
C LEU A 73 -0.64 -17.87 17.98
N ARG A 74 -1.13 -17.59 19.20
CA ARG A 74 -1.08 -18.52 20.33
C ARG A 74 -1.85 -19.81 20.04
N SER A 75 -3.05 -19.70 19.48
CA SER A 75 -3.94 -20.83 19.17
C SER A 75 -3.67 -21.43 17.79
N ALA A 76 -3.05 -20.70 16.86
CA ALA A 76 -2.73 -21.20 15.52
C ALA A 76 -1.81 -22.45 15.54
N PRO A 77 -2.08 -23.51 14.78
CA PRO A 77 -1.23 -24.69 14.76
C PRO A 77 0.07 -24.42 13.98
N LEU A 78 1.17 -25.06 14.37
CA LEU A 78 2.47 -24.90 13.71
C LEU A 78 2.42 -25.29 12.22
N SER A 79 1.58 -26.26 11.86
CA SER A 79 1.35 -26.65 10.47
C SER A 79 0.86 -25.49 9.61
N SER A 80 -0.05 -24.63 10.11
CA SER A 80 -0.53 -23.46 9.36
C SER A 80 0.59 -22.48 9.06
N LEU A 81 1.48 -22.22 10.02
CA LEU A 81 2.64 -21.34 9.82
C LEU A 81 3.60 -21.94 8.77
N ARG A 82 3.83 -23.26 8.81
CA ARG A 82 4.64 -23.96 7.81
C ARG A 82 4.01 -23.88 6.43
N SER A 83 2.69 -24.05 6.31
CA SER A 83 1.97 -23.93 5.04
C SER A 83 2.08 -22.52 4.44
N VAL A 84 1.93 -21.47 5.25
CA VAL A 84 2.13 -20.08 4.78
C VAL A 84 3.56 -19.87 4.31
N SER A 85 4.56 -20.29 5.08
CA SER A 85 5.97 -20.17 4.71
C SER A 85 6.30 -20.92 3.41
N SER A 86 5.82 -22.16 3.29
CA SER A 86 5.98 -22.99 2.10
C SER A 86 5.33 -22.35 0.87
N LEU A 87 4.13 -21.78 1.02
CA LEU A 87 3.45 -21.06 -0.05
C LEU A 87 4.29 -19.85 -0.51
N LEU A 88 4.72 -18.99 0.41
CA LEU A 88 5.54 -17.82 0.07
C LEU A 88 6.84 -18.22 -0.63
N ALA A 89 7.51 -19.28 -0.15
CA ALA A 89 8.70 -19.83 -0.80
C ALA A 89 8.41 -20.39 -2.20
N SER A 90 7.27 -21.08 -2.39
CA SER A 90 6.85 -21.61 -3.70
C SER A 90 6.59 -20.52 -4.74
N PHE A 91 6.27 -19.29 -4.30
CA PHE A 91 6.14 -18.10 -5.15
C PHE A 91 7.43 -17.26 -5.22
N GLY A 92 8.55 -17.83 -4.80
CA GLY A 92 9.88 -17.26 -4.98
C GLY A 92 10.27 -16.16 -3.98
N LEU A 93 9.55 -16.00 -2.86
CA LEU A 93 9.99 -15.08 -1.81
C LEU A 93 11.22 -15.64 -1.10
N LEU A 94 12.25 -14.80 -0.96
CA LEU A 94 13.44 -15.16 -0.20
C LEU A 94 13.13 -15.19 1.31
N PRO A 95 13.87 -16.00 2.10
CA PRO A 95 13.68 -16.05 3.55
C PRO A 95 13.71 -14.68 4.23
N SER A 96 14.63 -13.79 3.83
CA SER A 96 14.73 -12.43 4.38
C SER A 96 13.53 -11.54 4.03
N ASP A 97 12.95 -11.69 2.84
CA ASP A 97 11.74 -10.96 2.45
C ASP A 97 10.52 -11.48 3.18
N SER A 98 10.38 -12.80 3.30
CA SER A 98 9.33 -13.45 4.08
C SER A 98 9.39 -13.04 5.55
N ALA A 99 10.58 -13.06 6.16
CA ALA A 99 10.81 -12.62 7.53
C ALA A 99 10.32 -11.18 7.75
N ARG A 100 10.75 -10.26 6.87
CA ARG A 100 10.35 -8.85 6.91
C ARG A 100 8.84 -8.69 6.73
N LEU A 101 8.25 -9.38 5.77
CA LEU A 101 6.83 -9.34 5.45
C LEU A 101 5.97 -9.85 6.61
N LEU A 102 6.32 -11.00 7.19
CA LEU A 102 5.61 -11.60 8.33
C LEU A 102 5.80 -10.78 9.62
N SER A 103 6.97 -10.16 9.82
CA SER A 103 7.22 -9.25 10.94
C SER A 103 6.40 -7.96 10.86
N LEU A 104 6.14 -7.46 9.65
CA LEU A 104 5.32 -6.27 9.41
C LEU A 104 3.82 -6.58 9.41
N HIS A 105 3.42 -7.79 8.98
CA HIS A 105 2.03 -8.21 8.88
C HIS A 105 1.80 -9.59 9.52
N PRO A 106 1.85 -9.69 10.86
CA PRO A 106 1.76 -10.98 11.55
C PRO A 106 0.44 -11.73 11.35
N CYS A 107 -0.62 -11.05 10.92
CA CYS A 107 -1.88 -11.67 10.50
C CYS A 107 -1.73 -12.69 9.36
N LEU A 108 -0.67 -12.59 8.53
CA LEU A 108 -0.40 -13.57 7.49
C LEU A 108 -0.02 -14.94 8.06
N LEU A 109 0.56 -15.01 9.27
CA LEU A 109 0.91 -16.27 9.94
C LEU A 109 -0.33 -17.07 10.36
N THR A 110 -1.47 -16.41 10.51
CA THR A 110 -2.75 -17.00 10.91
C THR A 110 -3.76 -17.03 9.76
N ALA A 111 -3.40 -16.51 8.59
CA ALA A 111 -4.25 -16.54 7.41
C ALA A 111 -4.26 -17.94 6.80
N ASP A 112 -5.38 -18.30 6.16
CA ASP A 112 -5.44 -19.50 5.36
C ASP A 112 -4.68 -19.27 4.02
N PRO A 113 -3.62 -20.05 3.73
CA PRO A 113 -2.82 -19.84 2.54
C PRO A 113 -3.58 -20.08 1.23
N GLU A 114 -4.49 -21.05 1.21
CA GLU A 114 -5.23 -21.47 0.01
C GLU A 114 -6.37 -20.49 -0.34
N THR A 115 -7.04 -19.95 0.67
CA THR A 115 -8.19 -19.06 0.46
C THR A 115 -7.83 -17.58 0.54
N SER A 116 -6.73 -17.21 1.21
CA SER A 116 -6.38 -15.80 1.43
C SER A 116 -5.23 -15.34 0.54
N ILE A 117 -4.12 -16.09 0.51
CA ILE A 117 -2.87 -15.65 -0.13
C ILE A 117 -2.78 -16.13 -1.58
N LEU A 118 -3.07 -17.41 -1.82
CA LEU A 118 -2.97 -18.03 -3.14
C LEU A 118 -3.86 -17.36 -4.21
N PRO A 119 -5.11 -16.94 -3.92
CA PRO A 119 -5.93 -16.25 -4.91
C PRO A 119 -5.30 -14.94 -5.37
N VAL A 120 -4.61 -14.22 -4.49
CA VAL A 120 -3.89 -12.98 -4.84
C VAL A 120 -2.76 -13.29 -5.81
N PHE A 121 -1.92 -14.29 -5.55
CA PHE A 121 -0.85 -14.66 -6.48
C PHE A 121 -1.38 -15.14 -7.84
N ARG A 122 -2.45 -15.95 -7.84
CA ARG A 122 -3.12 -16.38 -9.08
C ARG A 122 -3.65 -15.19 -9.86
N PHE A 123 -4.31 -14.24 -9.20
CA PHE A 123 -4.79 -13.00 -9.81
C PHE A 123 -3.65 -12.20 -10.46
N LEU A 124 -2.53 -12.00 -9.75
CA LEU A 124 -1.38 -11.26 -10.26
C LEU A 124 -0.74 -11.92 -11.49
N LEU A 125 -0.61 -13.26 -11.47
CA LEU A 125 -0.06 -14.03 -12.58
C LEU A 125 -0.99 -14.03 -13.79
N GLN A 126 -2.25 -14.41 -13.57
CA GLN A 126 -3.15 -14.79 -14.65
C GLN A 126 -3.94 -13.61 -15.22
N GLN A 127 -4.37 -12.68 -14.36
CA GLN A 127 -5.22 -11.56 -14.79
C GLN A 127 -4.42 -10.28 -15.00
N VAL A 128 -3.53 -9.95 -14.05
CA VAL A 128 -2.69 -8.75 -14.15
C VAL A 128 -1.52 -8.96 -15.11
N GLY A 129 -1.02 -10.20 -15.23
CA GLY A 129 0.09 -10.54 -16.11
C GLY A 129 1.45 -10.13 -15.55
N ILE A 130 1.61 -10.15 -14.22
CA ILE A 130 2.90 -9.97 -13.56
C ILE A 130 3.74 -11.24 -13.80
N PRO A 131 4.96 -11.14 -14.33
CA PRO A 131 5.85 -12.30 -14.47
C PRO A 131 6.12 -12.97 -13.13
N PHE A 132 6.26 -14.29 -13.12
CA PHE A 132 6.52 -15.05 -11.88
C PHE A 132 7.74 -14.52 -11.12
N ALA A 133 8.83 -14.20 -11.82
CA ALA A 133 10.05 -13.62 -11.23
C ALA A 133 9.83 -12.28 -10.51
N ASP A 134 8.77 -11.55 -10.86
CA ASP A 134 8.43 -10.23 -10.32
C ASP A 134 7.38 -10.28 -9.20
N LEU A 135 6.80 -11.45 -8.90
CA LEU A 135 5.82 -11.59 -7.83
C LEU A 135 6.42 -11.28 -6.46
N ARG A 136 7.63 -11.79 -6.21
CA ARG A 136 8.41 -11.45 -5.01
C ARG A 136 8.52 -9.94 -4.84
N LEU A 137 8.86 -9.21 -5.90
CA LEU A 137 8.99 -7.75 -5.84
C LEU A 137 7.64 -7.08 -5.49
N SER A 138 6.55 -7.59 -6.05
CA SER A 138 5.20 -7.09 -5.77
C SER A 138 4.84 -7.25 -4.29
N ALA A 139 5.01 -8.46 -3.75
CA ALA A 139 4.74 -8.78 -2.34
C ALA A 139 5.67 -8.02 -1.39
N SER A 140 6.97 -7.96 -1.69
CA SER A 140 7.97 -7.27 -0.86
C SER A 140 7.80 -5.75 -0.80
N ARG A 141 7.25 -5.14 -1.86
CA ARG A 141 7.00 -3.68 -1.91
C ARG A 141 5.65 -3.31 -1.33
N CYS A 142 4.64 -4.15 -1.52
CA CYS A 142 3.30 -3.91 -1.03
C CYS A 142 2.75 -5.17 -0.33
N PRO A 143 3.17 -5.47 0.90
CA PRO A 143 2.71 -6.68 1.59
C PRO A 143 1.19 -6.73 1.81
N ARG A 144 0.54 -5.57 1.97
CA ARG A 144 -0.91 -5.44 2.08
C ARG A 144 -1.68 -6.03 0.89
N LEU A 145 -1.01 -6.16 -0.27
CA LEU A 145 -1.57 -6.84 -1.44
C LEU A 145 -2.01 -8.27 -1.11
N LEU A 146 -1.22 -9.01 -0.31
CA LEU A 146 -1.51 -10.40 0.09
C LEU A 146 -2.65 -10.52 1.11
N LEU A 147 -3.08 -9.40 1.69
CA LEU A 147 -4.19 -9.32 2.65
C LEU A 147 -5.47 -8.79 2.01
N SER A 148 -5.42 -8.45 0.73
CA SER A 148 -6.52 -7.78 0.05
C SER A 148 -7.43 -8.79 -0.63
N SER A 149 -8.75 -8.58 -0.51
CA SER A 149 -9.73 -9.38 -1.24
C SER A 149 -9.59 -9.17 -2.74
N VAL A 150 -9.42 -10.28 -3.49
CA VAL A 150 -9.39 -10.26 -4.94
C VAL A 150 -10.73 -9.75 -5.52
N PRO A 151 -11.89 -10.34 -5.20
CA PRO A 151 -13.16 -9.91 -5.79
C PRO A 151 -13.61 -8.52 -5.33
N ASP A 152 -13.37 -8.16 -4.08
CA ASP A 152 -13.97 -6.94 -3.50
C ASP A 152 -13.09 -5.70 -3.70
N LEU A 153 -11.78 -5.86 -3.87
CA LEU A 153 -10.85 -4.73 -3.97
C LEU A 153 -9.94 -4.81 -5.20
N LEU A 154 -9.15 -5.88 -5.33
CA LEU A 154 -8.09 -5.93 -6.35
C LEU A 154 -8.66 -5.95 -7.77
N LEU A 155 -9.70 -6.74 -8.01
CA LEU A 155 -10.32 -6.87 -9.34
C LEU A 155 -11.08 -5.60 -9.76
N PRO A 156 -11.93 -4.97 -8.92
CA PRO A 156 -12.54 -3.67 -9.24
C PRO A 156 -11.49 -2.60 -9.54
N SER A 157 -10.47 -2.47 -8.70
CA SER A 157 -9.37 -1.52 -8.88
C SER A 157 -8.62 -1.75 -10.20
N PHE A 158 -8.26 -3.01 -10.49
CA PHE A 158 -7.62 -3.38 -11.75
C PHE A 158 -8.48 -3.07 -12.97
N THR A 159 -9.78 -3.36 -12.89
CA THR A 159 -10.74 -3.08 -13.98
C THR A 159 -10.81 -1.59 -14.27
N TYR A 160 -10.89 -0.76 -13.23
CA TYR A 160 -10.86 0.69 -13.38
C TYR A 160 -9.54 1.16 -14.01
N LEU A 161 -8.38 0.70 -13.51
CA LEU A 161 -7.07 1.06 -14.05
C LEU A 161 -6.93 0.66 -15.53
N ARG A 162 -7.45 -0.51 -15.94
CA ARG A 162 -7.48 -0.91 -17.35
C ARG A 162 -8.33 0.04 -18.20
N ARG A 163 -9.52 0.41 -17.74
CA ARG A 163 -10.38 1.41 -18.41
C ARG A 163 -9.72 2.78 -18.52
N LEU A 164 -8.92 3.14 -17.51
CA LEU A 164 -8.14 4.37 -17.48
C LEU A 164 -6.96 4.36 -18.48
N GLY A 165 -6.55 3.18 -18.95
CA GLY A 165 -5.50 3.03 -19.97
C GLY A 165 -4.23 2.31 -19.49
N PHE A 166 -4.23 1.68 -18.32
CA PHE A 166 -3.11 0.84 -17.85
C PHE A 166 -3.06 -0.50 -18.60
N VAL A 167 -2.73 -0.44 -19.89
CA VAL A 167 -2.62 -1.56 -20.82
C VAL A 167 -1.38 -1.42 -21.70
N GLY A 168 -0.97 -2.50 -22.38
CA GLY A 168 0.18 -2.48 -23.29
C GLY A 168 1.46 -2.00 -22.60
N ALA A 169 2.07 -0.93 -23.13
CA ALA A 169 3.28 -0.32 -22.57
C ALA A 169 3.08 0.30 -21.18
N HIS A 170 1.84 0.65 -20.81
CA HIS A 170 1.49 1.23 -19.50
C HIS A 170 0.83 0.22 -18.57
N ARG A 171 0.93 -1.09 -18.85
CA ARG A 171 0.34 -2.12 -17.99
C ARG A 171 0.86 -2.05 -16.55
N ILE A 172 0.08 -2.60 -15.62
CA ILE A 172 0.51 -2.74 -14.23
C ILE A 172 1.76 -3.64 -14.17
N THR A 173 2.73 -3.22 -13.36
CA THR A 173 4.00 -3.93 -13.13
C THR A 173 4.20 -4.13 -11.64
N ALA A 174 5.20 -4.91 -11.23
CA ALA A 174 5.54 -5.07 -9.81
C ALA A 174 5.87 -3.76 -9.07
N ARG A 175 6.18 -2.68 -9.80
CA ARG A 175 6.42 -1.35 -9.21
C ARG A 175 5.13 -0.57 -8.96
N THR A 176 4.02 -0.92 -9.61
CA THR A 176 2.75 -0.21 -9.56
C THR A 176 1.60 -1.03 -8.97
N THR A 177 1.86 -2.25 -8.47
CA THR A 177 0.86 -3.10 -7.81
C THR A 177 0.21 -2.47 -6.58
N VAL A 178 0.86 -1.46 -5.97
CA VAL A 178 0.26 -0.65 -4.89
C VAL A 178 -1.03 0.07 -5.32
N LEU A 179 -1.23 0.27 -6.62
CA LEU A 179 -2.48 0.85 -7.12
C LEU A 179 -3.65 -0.12 -6.94
N LEU A 180 -3.42 -1.43 -7.02
CA LEU A 180 -4.48 -2.44 -6.94
C LEU A 180 -5.17 -2.49 -5.58
N ILE A 181 -4.52 -2.02 -4.52
CA ILE A 181 -5.07 -1.99 -3.15
C ILE A 181 -5.85 -0.71 -2.84
N SER A 182 -6.21 0.06 -3.87
CA SER A 182 -6.94 1.32 -3.72
C SER A 182 -8.31 1.24 -4.35
N ASP A 183 -9.32 1.73 -3.62
CA ASP A 183 -10.65 1.92 -4.16
C ASP A 183 -10.66 3.07 -5.19
N ALA A 184 -11.24 2.83 -6.37
CA ALA A 184 -11.19 3.77 -7.46
C ALA A 184 -11.98 5.06 -7.16
N GLU A 185 -13.16 4.94 -6.56
CA GLU A 185 -14.04 6.06 -6.26
C GLU A 185 -13.48 6.95 -5.16
N GLN A 186 -12.89 6.34 -4.13
CA GLN A 186 -12.32 7.06 -2.99
C GLN A 186 -10.91 7.57 -3.26
N THR A 187 -10.17 6.94 -4.18
CA THR A 187 -8.73 7.21 -4.32
C THR A 187 -8.36 7.81 -5.66
N PHE A 188 -8.84 7.25 -6.77
CA PHE A 188 -8.39 7.66 -8.10
C PHE A 188 -9.20 8.82 -8.63
N ILE A 189 -10.53 8.71 -8.63
CA ILE A 189 -11.44 9.74 -9.15
C ILE A 189 -11.13 11.12 -8.53
N PRO A 190 -10.99 11.28 -7.21
CA PRO A 190 -10.71 12.59 -6.61
C PRO A 190 -9.39 13.20 -7.10
N LYS A 191 -8.39 12.37 -7.44
CA LYS A 191 -7.10 12.84 -7.96
C LYS A 191 -7.19 13.25 -9.41
N LEU A 192 -7.99 12.54 -10.22
CA LEU A 192 -8.30 12.97 -11.58
C LEU A 192 -9.07 14.28 -11.57
N ASP A 193 -10.08 14.41 -10.72
CA ASP A 193 -10.90 15.61 -10.59
C ASP A 193 -10.07 16.81 -10.12
N PHE A 194 -9.18 16.59 -9.15
CA PHE A 194 -8.24 17.61 -8.72
C PHE A 194 -7.38 18.09 -9.89
N LEU A 195 -6.76 17.18 -10.65
CA LEU A 195 -5.94 17.58 -11.81
C LEU A 195 -6.78 18.31 -12.88
N GLN A 196 -8.01 17.88 -13.14
CA GLN A 196 -8.90 18.56 -14.08
C GLN A 196 -9.31 19.95 -13.58
N SER A 197 -9.49 20.13 -12.27
CA SER A 197 -9.80 21.44 -11.66
C SER A 197 -8.68 22.46 -11.84
N LEU A 198 -7.45 22.02 -12.15
CA LEU A 198 -6.32 22.88 -12.50
C LEU A 198 -6.35 23.35 -13.97
N GLY A 199 -7.35 22.93 -14.74
CA GLY A 199 -7.52 23.30 -16.15
C GLY A 199 -7.03 22.25 -17.16
N PHE A 200 -6.56 21.07 -16.71
CA PHE A 200 -6.21 19.99 -17.63
C PHE A 200 -7.45 19.27 -18.16
N SER A 201 -7.46 18.97 -19.46
CA SER A 201 -8.50 18.09 -20.02
C SER A 201 -8.38 16.67 -19.44
N TYR A 202 -9.47 15.91 -19.48
CA TYR A 202 -9.46 14.49 -19.08
C TYR A 202 -8.35 13.70 -19.80
N ARG A 203 -8.20 13.92 -21.11
CA ARG A 203 -7.18 13.23 -21.93
C ARG A 203 -5.76 13.56 -21.48
N GLU A 204 -5.48 14.82 -21.13
CA GLU A 204 -4.17 15.24 -20.62
C GLU A 204 -3.89 14.66 -19.25
N THR A 205 -4.88 14.70 -18.36
CA THR A 205 -4.82 14.09 -17.02
C THR A 205 -4.49 12.61 -17.09
N VAL A 206 -5.21 11.85 -17.93
CA VAL A 206 -4.91 10.43 -18.17
C VAL A 206 -3.48 10.24 -18.70
N LYS A 207 -3.05 11.03 -19.68
CA LYS A 207 -1.69 10.97 -20.23
C LYS A 207 -0.60 11.28 -19.20
N MET A 208 -0.87 12.18 -18.24
CA MET A 208 0.04 12.44 -17.12
C MET A 208 0.12 11.25 -16.17
N ILE A 209 -1.03 10.66 -15.80
CA ILE A 209 -1.10 9.50 -14.91
C ILE A 209 -0.41 8.28 -15.51
N LEU A 210 -0.60 7.99 -16.79
CA LEU A 210 0.05 6.85 -17.45
C LEU A 210 1.57 7.00 -17.54
N ARG A 211 2.09 8.25 -17.63
CA ARG A 211 3.53 8.54 -17.59
C ARG A 211 4.10 8.57 -16.17
N SER A 212 3.27 8.90 -15.17
CA SER A 212 3.67 8.96 -13.77
C SER A 212 2.58 8.37 -12.86
N PRO A 213 2.48 7.02 -12.77
CA PRO A 213 1.42 6.37 -12.01
C PRO A 213 1.43 6.68 -10.51
N SER A 214 2.58 7.12 -9.97
CA SER A 214 2.72 7.55 -8.58
C SER A 214 1.81 8.72 -8.21
N LEU A 215 1.34 9.50 -9.19
CA LEU A 215 0.34 10.55 -8.95
C LEU A 215 -0.90 10.01 -8.23
N LEU A 216 -1.32 8.78 -8.54
CA LEU A 216 -2.47 8.17 -7.89
C LEU A 216 -2.25 7.79 -6.41
N THR A 217 -1.00 7.87 -5.94
CA THR A 217 -0.61 7.51 -4.56
C THR A 217 -0.39 8.71 -3.65
N TYR A 218 -0.26 9.92 -4.20
CA TYR A 218 0.01 11.12 -3.42
C TYR A 218 -1.28 11.71 -2.82
N SER A 219 -1.17 12.30 -1.63
CA SER A 219 -2.29 13.01 -1.01
C SER A 219 -2.55 14.34 -1.73
N ILE A 220 -3.82 14.65 -1.97
CA ILE A 220 -4.20 15.94 -2.55
C ILE A 220 -3.76 17.08 -1.62
N ASP A 221 -4.15 17.04 -0.34
CA ASP A 221 -3.92 18.15 0.58
C ASP A 221 -2.48 18.21 1.10
N LYS A 222 -1.81 17.07 1.27
CA LYS A 222 -0.43 17.04 1.81
C LYS A 222 0.65 17.06 0.72
N ASN A 223 0.30 16.90 -0.56
CA ASN A 223 1.27 16.87 -1.64
C ASN A 223 0.85 17.75 -2.81
N PHE A 224 -0.30 17.50 -3.44
CA PHE A 224 -0.66 18.23 -4.65
C PHE A 224 -0.89 19.72 -4.39
N ARG A 225 -1.84 20.05 -3.51
CA ARG A 225 -2.23 21.44 -3.19
C ARG A 225 -1.04 22.33 -2.82
N PRO A 226 -0.21 22.01 -1.81
CA PRO A 226 0.90 22.88 -1.42
C PRO A 226 1.97 23.04 -2.51
N LYS A 227 2.16 22.03 -3.37
CA LYS A 227 3.13 22.11 -4.47
C LYS A 227 2.60 22.91 -5.64
N VAL A 228 1.32 22.78 -5.98
CA VAL A 228 0.67 23.61 -7.00
C VAL A 228 0.68 25.07 -6.57
N GLU A 229 0.32 25.35 -5.32
CA GLU A 229 0.33 26.71 -4.76
C GLU A 229 1.73 27.30 -4.82
N PHE A 230 2.76 26.57 -4.38
CA PHE A 230 4.14 27.04 -4.46
C PHE A 230 4.59 27.29 -5.91
N LEU A 231 4.23 26.40 -6.85
CA LEU A 231 4.57 26.56 -8.27
C LEU A 231 4.03 27.87 -8.85
N ILE A 232 2.78 28.20 -8.55
CA ILE A 232 2.10 29.36 -9.15
C ILE A 232 2.42 30.64 -8.37
N ALA A 233 2.18 30.64 -7.07
CA ALA A 233 2.22 31.85 -6.25
C ALA A 233 3.65 32.31 -5.93
N GLU A 234 4.56 31.37 -5.68
CA GLU A 234 5.92 31.69 -5.24
C GLU A 234 6.92 31.61 -6.40
N MET A 235 6.83 30.56 -7.24
CA MET A 235 7.73 30.42 -8.38
C MET A 235 7.28 31.23 -9.60
N GLY A 236 6.03 31.71 -9.66
CA GLY A 236 5.50 32.44 -10.81
C GLY A 236 5.45 31.62 -12.10
N ARG A 237 5.30 30.29 -12.00
CA ARG A 237 5.34 29.37 -13.14
C ARG A 237 3.96 28.96 -13.62
N GLU A 238 3.89 28.56 -14.88
CA GLU A 238 2.65 28.09 -15.50
C GLU A 238 2.30 26.66 -15.05
N ILE A 239 1.00 26.43 -14.85
CA ILE A 239 0.45 25.10 -14.53
C ILE A 239 0.87 24.03 -15.56
N LEU A 240 1.03 24.43 -16.83
CA LEU A 240 1.34 23.55 -17.95
C LEU A 240 2.69 22.85 -17.80
N GLU A 241 3.65 23.42 -17.04
CA GLU A 241 4.92 22.74 -16.77
C GLU A 241 4.73 21.41 -16.02
N MET A 242 3.67 21.27 -15.21
CA MET A 242 3.36 20.01 -14.54
C MET A 242 2.90 18.93 -15.51
N LYS A 243 2.26 19.30 -16.61
CA LYS A 243 1.93 18.37 -17.68
C LYS A 243 3.20 17.87 -18.36
N GLU A 244 4.18 18.72 -18.61
CA GLU A 244 5.43 18.29 -19.22
C GLU A 244 6.29 17.46 -18.25
N PHE A 245 6.25 17.78 -16.94
CA PHE A 245 7.01 17.10 -15.91
C PHE A 245 6.17 16.68 -14.68
N PRO A 246 5.32 15.63 -14.81
CA PRO A 246 4.45 15.21 -13.71
C PRO A 246 5.22 14.67 -12.48
N GLN A 247 6.48 14.26 -12.67
CA GLN A 247 7.37 13.84 -11.58
C GLN A 247 7.69 14.98 -10.60
N TYR A 248 7.35 16.24 -10.92
CA TYR A 248 7.37 17.36 -9.97
C TYR A 248 6.80 16.98 -8.60
N PHE A 249 5.64 16.30 -8.58
CA PHE A 249 4.97 15.86 -7.35
C PHE A 249 5.72 14.79 -6.55
N ALA A 250 6.71 14.12 -7.15
CA ALA A 250 7.54 13.13 -6.47
C ALA A 250 8.65 13.75 -5.62
N PHE A 251 9.10 14.98 -5.93
CA PHE A 251 10.18 15.64 -5.19
C PHE A 251 9.69 16.29 -3.90
N SER A 252 10.51 16.30 -2.86
CA SER A 252 10.19 16.96 -1.60
C SER A 252 10.04 18.48 -1.79
N LEU A 253 8.93 19.04 -1.31
CA LEU A 253 8.68 20.48 -1.39
C LEU A 253 9.74 21.25 -0.58
N GLU A 254 9.86 20.93 0.70
CA GLU A 254 10.82 21.57 1.62
C GLU A 254 12.26 21.13 1.37
N GLY A 255 12.47 19.86 1.00
CA GLY A 255 13.82 19.29 0.89
C GLY A 255 14.51 19.48 -0.45
N ARG A 256 13.77 19.84 -1.52
CA ARG A 256 14.36 19.97 -2.87
C ARG A 256 13.78 21.11 -3.68
N ILE A 257 12.46 21.24 -3.76
CA ILE A 257 11.82 22.23 -4.64
C ILE A 257 12.10 23.66 -4.15
N LYS A 258 11.74 23.97 -2.90
CA LYS A 258 11.97 25.29 -2.30
C LYS A 258 13.45 25.70 -2.25
N PRO A 259 14.38 24.86 -1.76
CA PRO A 259 15.80 25.22 -1.73
C PRO A 259 16.35 25.54 -3.12
N ARG A 260 16.02 24.75 -4.14
CA ARG A 260 16.54 24.97 -5.50
C ARG A 260 15.96 26.21 -6.17
N HIS A 261 14.68 26.49 -5.94
CA HIS A 261 14.08 27.74 -6.40
C HIS A 261 14.74 28.96 -5.73
N LYS A 262 14.93 28.92 -4.41
CA LYS A 262 15.61 29.99 -3.66
C LYS A 262 17.02 30.24 -4.19
N MET A 263 17.81 29.19 -4.44
CA MET A 263 19.15 29.31 -5.00
C MET A 263 19.19 29.95 -6.39
N LEU A 264 18.18 29.71 -7.23
CA LEU A 264 18.05 30.37 -8.54
C LEU A 264 17.83 31.88 -8.37
N VAL A 265 16.85 32.25 -7.55
CA VAL A 265 16.47 33.65 -7.30
C VAL A 265 17.62 34.43 -6.65
N GLU A 266 18.28 33.87 -5.63
CA GLU A 266 19.43 34.50 -4.97
C GLU A 266 20.62 34.74 -5.91
N ARG A 267 20.74 33.94 -6.97
CA ARG A 267 21.77 34.10 -7.99
C ARG A 267 21.36 35.04 -9.12
N GLY A 268 20.14 35.60 -9.07
CA GLY A 268 19.61 36.54 -10.05
C GLY A 268 18.97 35.88 -11.28
N PHE A 269 18.69 34.58 -11.22
CA PHE A 269 18.01 33.88 -12.32
C PHE A 269 16.50 33.89 -12.11
N ASP A 270 15.76 34.17 -13.18
CA ASP A 270 14.31 34.00 -13.20
C ASP A 270 13.95 32.54 -12.97
N ALA A 271 12.77 32.31 -12.38
CA ALA A 271 12.28 30.95 -12.16
C ALA A 271 12.30 30.14 -13.47
N SER A 272 11.87 30.71 -14.58
CA SER A 272 11.83 30.07 -15.91
C SER A 272 13.20 29.83 -16.56
N SER A 273 14.31 30.30 -15.96
CA SER A 273 15.67 30.10 -16.50
C SER A 273 16.06 28.62 -16.62
N LEU A 274 15.42 27.75 -15.84
CA LEU A 274 15.49 26.31 -15.95
C LEU A 274 14.09 25.70 -15.97
N SER A 275 13.87 24.70 -16.82
CA SER A 275 12.65 23.89 -16.72
C SER A 275 12.61 23.15 -15.37
N LEU A 276 11.41 22.80 -14.88
CA LEU A 276 11.27 21.99 -13.66
C LEU A 276 12.07 20.67 -13.74
N LYS A 277 12.15 20.08 -14.93
CA LYS A 277 12.89 18.84 -15.18
C LYS A 277 14.40 19.03 -14.99
N GLU A 278 14.96 20.09 -15.55
CA GLU A 278 16.38 20.43 -15.40
C GLU A 278 16.69 20.80 -13.95
N MET A 279 15.81 21.55 -13.31
CA MET A 279 15.97 21.99 -11.93
C MET A 279 15.93 20.82 -10.95
N LEU A 280 15.06 19.81 -11.13
CA LEU A 280 14.77 18.83 -10.06
C LEU A 280 15.39 17.45 -10.26
N ARG A 281 15.57 17.01 -11.50
CA ARG A 281 15.95 15.61 -11.80
C ARG A 281 17.41 15.28 -11.51
N VAL A 282 18.29 16.27 -11.63
CA VAL A 282 19.73 16.14 -11.42
C VAL A 282 20.11 16.03 -9.94
N SER A 283 21.28 15.49 -9.65
CA SER A 283 21.84 15.44 -8.29
C SER A 283 22.06 16.84 -7.71
N ASP A 284 22.41 16.96 -6.42
CA ASP A 284 22.74 18.27 -5.85
C ASP A 284 24.07 18.79 -6.44
N GLY A 285 25.09 17.96 -6.60
CA GLY A 285 26.35 18.38 -7.24
C GLY A 285 26.14 18.92 -8.66
N GLU A 286 25.40 18.17 -9.49
CA GLU A 286 25.08 18.57 -10.87
C GLU A 286 24.22 19.84 -10.94
N PHE A 287 23.30 20.04 -9.99
CA PHE A 287 22.51 21.27 -9.94
C PHE A 287 23.39 22.49 -9.64
N GLN A 288 24.32 22.36 -8.69
CA GLN A 288 25.24 23.41 -8.29
C GLN A 288 26.18 23.79 -9.43
N GLU A 289 26.74 22.79 -10.12
CA GLU A 289 27.58 22.98 -11.31
C GLU A 289 26.82 23.73 -12.40
N ARG A 290 25.59 23.31 -12.72
CA ARG A 290 24.75 24.03 -13.70
C ARG A 290 24.53 25.49 -13.33
N LEU A 291 24.27 25.79 -12.06
CA LEU A 291 24.12 27.17 -11.62
C LEU A 291 25.41 27.99 -11.72
N LEU A 292 26.58 27.36 -11.60
CA LEU A 292 27.88 28.02 -11.81
C LEU A 292 28.09 28.28 -13.31
N ASP A 293 27.85 27.29 -14.17
CA ASP A 293 27.97 27.42 -15.62
C ASP A 293 27.06 28.53 -16.16
N MET A 294 25.80 28.56 -15.72
CA MET A 294 24.86 29.62 -16.10
C MET A 294 25.38 31.00 -15.70
N ARG A 295 26.04 31.11 -14.54
CA ARG A 295 26.58 32.38 -14.06
C ARG A 295 27.85 32.78 -14.81
N LEU A 296 28.72 31.83 -15.13
CA LEU A 296 29.90 32.09 -15.97
C LEU A 296 29.49 32.62 -17.34
N ARG A 297 28.50 32.00 -18.00
CA ARG A 297 27.96 32.47 -19.28
C ARG A 297 27.31 33.85 -19.21
N SER A 298 26.75 34.22 -18.06
CA SER A 298 26.19 35.56 -17.85
C SER A 298 27.26 36.65 -17.73
N ILE A 299 28.51 36.29 -17.38
CA ILE A 299 29.63 37.20 -17.19
C ILE A 299 30.52 37.27 -18.45
N ASP A 300 30.68 36.16 -19.17
CA ASP A 300 31.43 36.10 -20.43
C ASP A 300 30.59 35.40 -21.53
N PRO A 301 29.94 36.15 -22.43
CA PRO A 301 29.10 35.58 -23.49
C PRO A 301 29.90 34.89 -24.62
N ARG A 302 31.23 34.81 -24.52
CA ARG A 302 32.11 34.14 -25.50
C ARG A 302 32.50 32.71 -25.09
N LEU A 303 32.02 32.22 -23.94
CA LEU A 303 32.17 30.86 -23.40
C LEU A 303 30.84 30.08 -23.43
#